data_AF-A0AAP9DSY3-F1
#
_entry.id   AF-A0AAP9DSY3-F1
#
_cell.length_a   1.000
_cell.length_b   1.000
_cell.length_c   1.000
_cell.angle_alpha   90.00
_cell.angle_beta   90.00
_cell.angle_gamma   90.00
#
_symmetry.space_group_name_H-M   'P 1'
#
loop_
_entity.id
_entity.type
_entity.pdbx_description
1 polymer ?
#
loop_
_entity_poly.entity_id
_entity_poly.type
_entity_poly.pdbx_seq_one_letter_code
_entity_poly.pdbx_strand_id
1 'polypeptide(L)'
;MITYKTAEIARCNGIHPNTVRLYEELALIPTPERKPNGYRIFTDFHMEQIKLVRTALQVEVLQNGLRKMAIETIKTSATGNFDKAIQLAKSYLQQIKKEQRNAEEAIAIAEQLLSGHEQEMDRVVLTRQETANHLQISMDTLRNWESNGLLTVKRKQNGYRVYTDEDLQRLKIIRSLRCANYSLAAILRMLCALSSNPQADIRKIIDTPKEDEDIISVCDKLLTSLQYAEKNAYDMLTRLKKMKKRFNTNPTL
;
A
#
# COMPACT_ATOMS: atom_id res chain seq x y z
N MET A 1 -27.48 -10.23 25.05
CA MET A 1 -26.43 -9.39 24.43
C MET A 1 -25.63 -8.75 25.55
N ILE A 2 -24.31 -8.89 25.58
CA ILE A 2 -23.49 -8.27 26.63
C ILE A 2 -23.33 -6.78 26.31
N THR A 3 -23.40 -5.92 27.34
CA THR A 3 -23.22 -4.47 27.19
C THR A 3 -21.95 -3.99 27.89
N TYR A 4 -21.35 -2.92 27.37
CA TYR A 4 -20.07 -2.38 27.82
C TYR A 4 -20.13 -0.84 27.90
N LYS A 5 -19.44 -0.27 28.87
CA LYS A 5 -19.10 1.16 28.92
C LYS A 5 -17.90 1.45 28.02
N THR A 6 -17.68 2.72 27.66
CA THR A 6 -16.53 3.14 26.83
C THR A 6 -15.19 2.62 27.36
N ALA A 7 -14.94 2.73 28.67
CA ALA A 7 -13.68 2.28 29.27
C ALA A 7 -13.51 0.76 29.22
N GLU A 8 -14.60 0.00 29.32
CA GLU A 8 -14.58 -1.47 29.30
C GLU A 8 -14.29 -1.98 27.88
N ILE A 9 -15.03 -1.48 26.88
CA ILE A 9 -14.80 -1.89 25.48
C ILE A 9 -13.43 -1.45 24.98
N ALA A 10 -12.93 -0.28 25.41
CA ALA A 10 -11.59 0.17 25.10
C ALA A 10 -10.52 -0.78 25.67
N ARG A 11 -10.65 -1.17 26.95
CA ARG A 11 -9.75 -2.11 27.61
C ARG A 11 -9.75 -3.48 26.95
N CYS A 12 -10.93 -4.02 26.64
CA CYS A 12 -11.06 -5.31 25.95
C CYS A 12 -10.39 -5.33 24.57
N ASN A 13 -10.27 -4.18 23.92
CA ASN A 13 -9.62 -4.04 22.63
C ASN A 13 -8.21 -3.48 22.71
N GLY A 14 -7.65 -3.22 23.90
CA GLY A 14 -6.32 -2.62 24.05
C GLY A 14 -6.18 -1.27 23.33
N ILE A 15 -7.18 -0.40 23.43
CA ILE A 15 -7.17 0.96 22.88
C ILE A 15 -7.52 1.99 23.96
N HIS A 16 -7.19 3.25 23.72
CA HIS A 16 -7.60 4.35 24.58
C HIS A 16 -9.11 4.65 24.39
N PRO A 17 -9.86 5.05 25.44
CA PRO A 17 -11.27 5.42 25.31
C PRO A 17 -11.55 6.52 24.27
N ASN A 18 -10.61 7.46 24.07
CA ASN A 18 -10.74 8.47 23.00
C ASN A 18 -10.69 7.86 21.60
N THR A 19 -9.98 6.75 21.39
CA THR A 19 -9.99 6.03 20.11
C THR A 19 -11.36 5.44 19.82
N VAL A 20 -12.08 4.93 20.84
CA VAL A 20 -13.46 4.48 20.69
C VAL A 20 -14.37 5.63 20.24
N ARG A 21 -14.20 6.82 20.86
CA ARG A 21 -14.95 8.03 20.49
C ARG A 21 -14.63 8.49 19.06
N LEU A 22 -13.36 8.43 18.67
CA LEU A 22 -12.94 8.74 17.30
C LEU A 22 -13.56 7.77 16.29
N TYR A 23 -13.63 6.47 16.61
CA TYR A 23 -14.28 5.50 15.73
C TYR A 23 -15.78 5.74 15.59
N GLU A 24 -16.46 6.17 16.65
CA GLU A 24 -17.86 6.61 16.60
C GLU A 24 -18.01 7.84 15.70
N GLU A 25 -17.19 8.88 15.92
CA GLU A 25 -17.21 10.13 15.15
C GLU A 25 -16.96 9.91 13.66
N LEU A 26 -16.03 9.01 13.32
CA LEU A 26 -15.72 8.64 11.94
C LEU A 26 -16.73 7.65 11.32
N ALA A 27 -17.77 7.25 12.06
CA ALA A 27 -18.76 6.24 11.69
C ALA A 27 -18.15 4.88 11.32
N LEU A 28 -17.03 4.52 11.95
CA LEU A 28 -16.38 3.21 11.78
C LEU A 28 -17.01 2.12 12.66
N ILE A 29 -17.76 2.54 13.68
CA ILE A 29 -18.61 1.69 14.52
C ILE A 29 -20.06 2.21 14.50
N PRO A 30 -21.06 1.37 14.79
CA PRO A 30 -22.44 1.83 14.92
C PRO A 30 -22.55 2.91 15.99
N THR A 31 -23.51 3.82 15.83
CA THR A 31 -23.84 4.80 16.86
C THR A 31 -24.36 4.06 18.09
N PRO A 32 -23.71 4.18 19.26
CA PRO A 32 -24.16 3.50 20.46
C PRO A 32 -25.41 4.15 21.03
N GLU A 33 -26.31 3.33 21.58
CA GLU A 33 -27.40 3.81 22.42
C GLU A 33 -26.85 4.52 23.67
N ARG A 34 -27.69 5.32 24.31
CA ARG A 34 -27.34 6.09 25.50
C ARG A 34 -28.30 5.78 26.64
N LYS A 35 -27.74 5.66 27.85
CA LYS A 35 -28.50 5.63 29.09
C LYS A 35 -29.19 6.99 29.33
N PRO A 36 -30.20 7.06 30.21
CA PRO A 36 -30.85 8.33 30.58
C PRO A 36 -29.87 9.40 31.11
N ASN A 37 -28.76 8.97 31.72
CA ASN A 37 -27.69 9.86 32.19
C ASN A 37 -26.66 10.24 31.10
N GLY A 38 -26.95 9.95 29.83
CA GLY A 38 -26.12 10.31 28.66
C GLY A 38 -24.93 9.37 28.38
N TYR A 39 -24.69 8.35 29.21
CA TYR A 39 -23.58 7.42 29.03
C TYR A 39 -23.84 6.43 27.89
N ARG A 40 -22.83 6.21 27.06
CA ARG A 40 -22.87 5.27 25.91
C ARG A 40 -22.98 3.82 26.36
N ILE A 41 -23.79 3.05 25.63
CA ILE A 41 -23.96 1.61 25.78
C ILE A 41 -23.40 0.96 24.51
N PHE A 42 -22.28 0.26 24.65
CA PHE A 42 -21.73 -0.56 23.58
C PHE A 42 -22.20 -2.01 23.75
N THR A 43 -22.18 -2.76 22.65
CA THR A 43 -22.69 -4.13 22.59
C THR A 43 -21.67 -5.06 21.94
N ASP A 44 -21.97 -6.36 21.92
CA ASP A 44 -21.14 -7.35 21.20
C ASP A 44 -20.96 -7.02 19.70
N PHE A 45 -21.92 -6.32 19.08
CA PHE A 45 -21.77 -5.85 17.70
C PHE A 45 -20.67 -4.79 17.60
N HIS A 46 -20.67 -3.80 18.50
CA HIS A 46 -19.60 -2.80 18.58
C HIS A 46 -18.24 -3.43 18.84
N MET A 47 -18.19 -4.46 19.71
CA MET A 47 -16.95 -5.20 19.99
C MET A 47 -16.37 -5.84 18.72
N GLU A 48 -17.17 -6.58 17.97
CA GLU A 48 -16.70 -7.21 16.73
C GLU A 48 -16.38 -6.20 15.63
N GLN A 49 -17.13 -5.09 15.57
CA GLN A 49 -16.84 -4.01 14.66
C GLN A 49 -15.50 -3.33 14.98
N ILE A 50 -15.19 -3.03 16.25
CA ILE A 50 -13.86 -2.48 16.62
C ILE A 50 -12.74 -3.43 16.22
N LYS A 51 -12.91 -4.74 16.42
CA LYS A 51 -11.93 -5.73 15.95
C LYS A 51 -11.77 -5.69 14.43
N LEU A 52 -12.87 -5.53 13.69
CA LEU A 52 -12.83 -5.34 12.23
C LEU A 52 -12.04 -4.08 11.84
N VAL A 53 -12.30 -2.94 12.49
CA VAL A 53 -11.56 -1.68 12.27
C VAL A 53 -10.06 -1.91 12.49
N ARG A 54 -9.71 -2.53 13.62
CA ARG A 54 -8.31 -2.81 13.97
C ARG A 54 -7.63 -3.70 12.94
N THR A 55 -8.26 -4.79 12.51
CA THR A 55 -7.70 -5.67 11.46
C THR A 55 -7.51 -4.92 10.14
N ALA A 56 -8.49 -4.12 9.74
CA ALA A 56 -8.44 -3.41 8.47
C ALA A 56 -7.39 -2.29 8.41
N LEU A 57 -7.11 -1.64 9.55
CA LEU A 57 -6.20 -0.48 9.63
C LEU A 57 -4.80 -0.83 10.17
N GLN A 58 -4.51 -2.11 10.39
CA GLN A 58 -3.20 -2.59 10.85
C GLN A 58 -2.07 -2.34 9.84
N VAL A 59 -2.38 -2.31 8.54
CA VAL A 59 -1.40 -2.06 7.48
C VAL A 59 -1.73 -0.73 6.81
N GLU A 60 -0.73 0.13 6.70
CA GLU A 60 -0.87 1.45 6.07
C GLU A 60 -0.78 1.36 4.54
N VAL A 61 -1.75 0.69 3.91
CA VAL A 61 -1.79 0.61 2.45
C VAL A 61 -2.49 1.83 1.87
N LEU A 62 -1.73 2.76 1.30
CA LEU A 62 -2.24 4.03 0.74
C LEU A 62 -2.46 4.01 -0.78
N GLN A 63 -1.99 2.97 -1.46
CA GLN A 63 -1.92 2.93 -2.90
C GLN A 63 -3.27 2.58 -3.55
N ASN A 64 -3.50 3.12 -4.75
CA ASN A 64 -4.58 2.71 -5.67
C ASN A 64 -5.98 2.59 -5.03
N GLY A 65 -6.28 3.46 -4.06
CA GLY A 65 -7.58 3.51 -3.39
C GLY A 65 -7.83 2.39 -2.37
N LEU A 66 -6.85 1.54 -2.06
CA LEU A 66 -7.00 0.41 -1.13
C LEU A 66 -7.51 0.86 0.25
N ARG A 67 -6.97 1.95 0.81
CA ARG A 67 -7.46 2.51 2.08
C ARG A 67 -8.93 2.92 2.01
N LYS A 68 -9.36 3.51 0.89
CA LYS A 68 -10.74 3.92 0.69
C LYS A 68 -11.67 2.71 0.67
N MET A 69 -11.30 1.64 -0.03
CA MET A 69 -12.06 0.39 -0.08
C MET A 69 -12.18 -0.27 1.31
N ALA A 70 -11.10 -0.29 2.08
CA ALA A 70 -11.10 -0.82 3.44
C ALA A 70 -12.05 0.00 4.35
N ILE A 71 -11.96 1.33 4.32
CA ILE A 71 -12.85 2.21 5.08
C ILE A 71 -14.32 2.05 4.65
N GLU A 72 -14.60 1.97 3.36
CA GLU A 72 -15.96 1.76 2.84
C GLU A 72 -16.54 0.42 3.32
N THR A 73 -15.73 -0.63 3.32
CA THR A 73 -16.09 -1.96 3.85
C THR A 73 -16.45 -1.88 5.34
N ILE A 74 -15.62 -1.21 6.15
CA ILE A 74 -15.84 -1.01 7.58
C ILE A 74 -17.14 -0.26 7.83
N LYS A 75 -17.33 0.90 7.18
CA LYS A 75 -18.53 1.74 7.33
C LYS A 75 -19.79 0.98 6.95
N THR A 76 -19.77 0.25 5.84
CA THR A 76 -20.89 -0.59 5.38
C THR A 76 -21.22 -1.70 6.40
N SER A 77 -20.22 -2.30 7.02
CA SER A 77 -20.42 -3.28 8.11
C SER A 77 -21.04 -2.62 9.35
N ALA A 78 -20.65 -1.39 9.68
CA ALA A 78 -21.19 -0.66 10.82
C ALA A 78 -22.70 -0.34 10.69
N THR A 79 -23.22 -0.24 9.45
CA THR A 79 -24.67 -0.09 9.22
C THR A 79 -25.43 -1.42 9.23
N GLY A 80 -24.77 -2.54 9.54
CA GLY A 80 -25.37 -3.88 9.52
C GLY A 80 -25.55 -4.50 8.13
N ASN A 81 -25.15 -3.81 7.05
CA ASN A 81 -25.26 -4.36 5.69
C ASN A 81 -24.09 -5.31 5.38
N PHE A 82 -24.11 -6.48 6.00
CA PHE A 82 -23.03 -7.45 5.90
C PHE A 82 -22.87 -8.04 4.49
N ASP A 83 -23.94 -8.17 3.73
CA ASP A 83 -23.86 -8.67 2.35
C ASP A 83 -23.04 -7.74 1.46
N LYS A 84 -23.35 -6.44 1.48
CA LYS A 84 -22.57 -5.43 0.77
C LYS A 84 -21.15 -5.33 1.32
N ALA A 85 -20.97 -5.37 2.63
CA ALA A 85 -19.63 -5.33 3.23
C ALA A 85 -18.76 -6.53 2.80
N ILE A 86 -19.32 -7.74 2.74
CA ILE A 86 -18.62 -8.94 2.25
C ILE A 86 -18.26 -8.79 0.77
N GLN A 87 -19.15 -8.23 -0.05
CA GLN A 87 -18.85 -7.97 -1.46
C GLN A 87 -17.69 -6.97 -1.61
N LEU A 88 -17.74 -5.84 -0.88
CA LEU A 88 -16.67 -4.84 -0.88
C LEU A 88 -15.34 -5.43 -0.40
N ALA A 89 -15.35 -6.26 0.64
CA ALA A 89 -14.16 -6.94 1.13
C ALA A 89 -13.56 -7.92 0.11
N LYS A 90 -14.40 -8.60 -0.71
CA LYS A 90 -13.93 -9.45 -1.81
C LYS A 90 -13.26 -8.62 -2.91
N SER A 91 -13.88 -7.50 -3.30
CA SER A 91 -13.28 -6.58 -4.28
C SER A 91 -11.96 -5.98 -3.77
N TYR A 92 -11.90 -5.64 -2.48
CA TYR A 92 -10.68 -5.19 -1.82
C TYR A 92 -9.55 -6.23 -1.89
N LEU A 93 -9.86 -7.49 -1.56
CA LEU A 93 -8.91 -8.60 -1.69
C LEU A 93 -8.43 -8.79 -3.13
N GLN A 94 -9.33 -8.71 -4.12
CA GLN A 94 -8.97 -8.81 -5.53
C GLN A 94 -8.03 -7.68 -5.96
N GLN A 95 -8.26 -6.45 -5.49
CA GLN A 95 -7.38 -5.32 -5.78
C GLN A 95 -6.00 -5.52 -5.14
N ILE A 96 -5.90 -5.98 -3.89
CA ILE A 96 -4.61 -6.30 -3.26
C ILE A 96 -3.84 -7.32 -4.10
N LYS A 97 -4.49 -8.41 -4.51
CA LYS A 97 -3.86 -9.43 -5.36
C LYS A 97 -3.40 -8.89 -6.71
N LYS A 98 -4.13 -7.91 -7.26
CA LYS A 98 -3.71 -7.22 -8.48
C LYS A 98 -2.45 -6.41 -8.22
N GLU A 99 -2.38 -5.65 -7.14
CA GLU A 99 -1.18 -4.89 -6.79
C GLU A 99 0.04 -5.78 -6.52
N GLN A 100 -0.16 -6.93 -5.87
CA GLN A 100 0.91 -7.93 -5.72
C GLN A 100 1.44 -8.37 -7.08
N ARG A 101 0.55 -8.77 -8.01
CA ARG A 101 0.97 -9.17 -9.37
C ARG A 101 1.70 -8.03 -10.10
N ASN A 102 1.18 -6.81 -10.05
CA ASN A 102 1.83 -5.66 -10.67
C ASN A 102 3.26 -5.45 -10.11
N ALA A 103 3.42 -5.61 -8.79
CA ALA A 103 4.71 -5.48 -8.12
C ALA A 103 5.71 -6.58 -8.50
N GLU A 104 5.25 -7.82 -8.69
CA GLU A 104 6.06 -8.93 -9.22
C GLU A 104 6.42 -8.74 -10.69
N GLU A 105 5.45 -8.37 -11.52
CA GLU A 105 5.66 -8.14 -12.96
C GLU A 105 6.68 -7.02 -13.19
N ALA A 106 6.66 -5.97 -12.37
CA ALA A 106 7.66 -4.90 -12.45
C ALA A 106 9.08 -5.37 -12.08
N ILE A 107 9.22 -6.31 -11.13
CA ILE A 107 10.51 -6.94 -10.82
C ILE A 107 10.97 -7.79 -12.02
N ALA A 108 10.09 -8.62 -12.58
CA ALA A 108 10.42 -9.47 -13.72
C ALA A 108 10.85 -8.63 -14.96
N ILE A 109 10.17 -7.51 -15.21
CA ILE A 109 10.58 -6.57 -16.27
C ILE A 109 11.97 -5.98 -15.96
N ALA A 110 12.24 -5.62 -14.70
CA ALA A 110 13.56 -5.12 -14.31
C ALA A 110 14.66 -6.16 -14.55
N GLU A 111 14.42 -7.42 -14.17
CA GLU A 111 15.33 -8.55 -14.42
C GLU A 111 15.60 -8.77 -15.91
N GLN A 112 14.57 -8.73 -16.75
CA GLN A 112 14.72 -8.88 -18.20
C GLN A 112 15.52 -7.73 -18.84
N LEU A 113 15.26 -6.50 -18.42
CA LEU A 113 16.01 -5.34 -18.90
C LEU A 113 17.47 -5.38 -18.44
N LEU A 114 17.74 -6.00 -17.29
CA LEU A 114 19.09 -6.19 -16.76
C LEU A 114 19.84 -7.36 -17.40
N SER A 115 19.17 -8.35 -17.99
CA SER A 115 19.84 -9.48 -18.66
C SER A 115 20.11 -9.25 -20.14
N GLY A 116 19.35 -8.37 -20.82
CA GLY A 116 19.48 -8.08 -22.26
C GLY A 116 20.69 -7.23 -22.70
N HIS A 117 21.82 -7.25 -21.99
CA HIS A 117 22.96 -6.32 -22.12
C HIS A 117 23.89 -6.52 -23.34
N GLU A 118 23.51 -7.30 -24.36
CA GLU A 118 24.46 -7.76 -25.41
C GLU A 118 24.09 -7.34 -26.85
N GLN A 119 23.41 -6.21 -27.08
CA GLN A 119 23.28 -5.67 -28.45
C GLN A 119 24.06 -4.37 -28.59
N GLU A 120 24.80 -4.23 -29.70
CA GLU A 120 25.44 -2.98 -30.13
C GLU A 120 24.37 -1.90 -30.26
N MET A 121 24.17 -1.17 -29.16
CA MET A 121 23.25 -0.04 -29.13
C MET A 121 23.95 1.12 -29.84
N ASP A 122 23.36 1.55 -30.97
CA ASP A 122 23.69 2.83 -31.60
C ASP A 122 23.71 3.91 -30.53
N ARG A 123 24.75 4.75 -30.45
CA ARG A 123 24.84 5.76 -29.38
C ARG A 123 23.80 6.86 -29.57
N VAL A 124 22.54 6.59 -29.23
CA VAL A 124 21.51 7.61 -29.12
C VAL A 124 21.87 8.50 -27.92
N VAL A 125 21.95 9.80 -28.17
CA VAL A 125 22.28 10.81 -27.17
C VAL A 125 21.13 11.79 -27.11
N LEU A 126 20.20 11.55 -26.18
CA LEU A 126 19.00 12.38 -26.02
C LEU A 126 19.24 13.53 -25.05
N THR A 127 18.53 14.63 -25.25
CA THR A 127 18.33 15.68 -24.25
C THR A 127 17.31 15.24 -23.21
N ARG A 128 17.27 15.93 -22.06
CA ARG A 128 16.30 15.61 -21.00
C ARG A 128 14.85 15.63 -21.49
N GLN A 129 14.48 16.58 -22.36
CA GLN A 129 13.12 16.68 -22.89
C GLN A 129 12.78 15.49 -23.79
N GLU A 130 13.68 15.11 -24.68
CA GLU A 130 13.51 13.95 -25.55
C GLU A 130 13.42 12.66 -24.74
N THR A 131 14.28 12.50 -23.71
CA THR A 131 14.22 11.37 -22.79
C THR A 131 12.90 11.30 -22.02
N ALA A 132 12.42 12.42 -21.49
CA ALA A 132 11.14 12.48 -20.79
C ALA A 132 9.97 12.10 -21.71
N ASN A 133 9.96 12.63 -22.95
CA ASN A 133 8.96 12.32 -23.96
C ASN A 133 9.01 10.83 -24.36
N HIS A 134 10.21 10.29 -24.60
CA HIS A 134 10.41 8.88 -24.95
C HIS A 134 9.91 7.93 -23.86
N LEU A 135 10.12 8.31 -22.59
CA LEU A 135 9.65 7.56 -21.43
C LEU A 135 8.20 7.88 -21.04
N GLN A 136 7.54 8.82 -21.72
CA GLN A 136 6.19 9.31 -21.39
C GLN A 136 6.06 9.74 -19.92
N ILE A 137 7.08 10.44 -19.41
CA ILE A 137 7.11 11.02 -18.05
C ILE A 137 7.26 12.54 -18.14
N SER A 138 6.92 13.24 -17.06
CA SER A 138 7.20 14.67 -16.98
C SER A 138 8.69 14.94 -16.78
N MET A 139 9.14 16.12 -17.21
CA MET A 139 10.49 16.61 -16.96
C MET A 139 10.82 16.70 -15.47
N ASP A 140 9.83 17.03 -14.64
CA ASP A 140 10.00 17.10 -13.20
C ASP A 140 10.16 15.71 -12.57
N THR A 141 9.48 14.69 -13.10
CA THR A 141 9.71 13.29 -12.68
C THR A 141 11.15 12.86 -12.98
N LEU A 142 11.65 13.15 -14.19
CA LEU A 142 13.05 12.82 -14.55
C LEU A 142 14.05 13.61 -13.67
N ARG A 143 13.79 14.90 -13.43
CA ARG A 143 14.60 15.73 -12.52
C ARG A 143 14.59 15.19 -11.09
N ASN A 144 13.43 14.74 -10.62
CA ASN A 144 13.27 14.16 -9.29
C ASN A 144 14.11 12.89 -9.15
N TRP A 145 14.10 12.00 -10.15
CA TRP A 145 14.91 10.77 -10.13
C TRP A 145 16.42 11.06 -10.10
N GLU A 146 16.89 12.04 -10.88
CA GLU A 146 18.28 12.50 -10.80
C GLU A 146 18.62 13.04 -9.41
N SER A 147 17.75 13.88 -8.85
CA SER A 147 17.98 14.53 -7.56
C SER A 147 17.99 13.53 -6.39
N ASN A 148 17.28 12.40 -6.53
CA ASN A 148 17.27 11.30 -5.58
C ASN A 148 18.39 10.26 -5.87
N GLY A 149 19.35 10.58 -6.75
CA GLY A 149 20.52 9.73 -7.01
C GLY A 149 20.23 8.46 -7.80
N LEU A 150 19.03 8.32 -8.39
CA LEU A 150 18.69 7.13 -9.17
C LEU A 150 19.49 7.04 -10.48
N LEU A 151 20.02 8.14 -10.98
CA LEU A 151 20.83 8.20 -12.20
C LEU A 151 21.86 9.33 -12.10
N THR A 152 23.08 9.08 -12.56
CA THR A 152 24.10 10.12 -12.73
C THR A 152 24.24 10.46 -14.22
N VAL A 153 23.78 11.64 -14.62
CA VAL A 153 23.68 12.04 -16.03
C VAL A 153 24.94 12.75 -16.50
N LYS A 154 25.46 12.33 -17.67
CA LYS A 154 26.62 12.96 -18.31
C LYS A 154 26.26 14.34 -18.87
N ARG A 155 27.27 15.21 -19.00
CA ARG A 155 27.12 16.53 -19.61
C ARG A 155 28.03 16.67 -20.83
N LYS A 156 27.52 17.30 -21.88
CA LYS A 156 28.32 17.77 -23.01
C LYS A 156 29.19 18.97 -22.60
N GLN A 157 30.18 19.30 -23.42
CA GLN A 157 31.07 20.46 -23.21
C GLN A 157 30.30 21.78 -23.07
N ASN A 158 29.16 21.91 -23.75
CA ASN A 158 28.27 23.05 -23.66
C ASN A 158 27.36 23.06 -22.40
N GLY A 159 27.58 22.15 -21.45
CA GLY A 159 26.86 22.08 -20.17
C GLY A 159 25.50 21.37 -20.22
N TYR A 160 25.00 21.00 -21.40
CA TYR A 160 23.72 20.30 -21.54
C TYR A 160 23.81 18.85 -21.09
N ARG A 161 22.76 18.38 -20.40
CA ARG A 161 22.60 16.98 -19.99
C ARG A 161 22.31 16.10 -21.19
N VAL A 162 22.95 14.94 -21.21
CA VAL A 162 22.76 13.94 -22.25
C VAL A 162 22.54 12.57 -21.65
N TYR A 163 21.60 11.84 -22.24
CA TYR A 163 21.19 10.52 -21.81
C TYR A 163 21.57 9.53 -22.89
N THR A 164 22.34 8.52 -22.50
CA THR A 164 22.71 7.41 -23.37
C THR A 164 21.62 6.35 -23.36
N ASP A 165 21.79 5.37 -24.24
CA ASP A 165 20.98 4.17 -24.27
C ASP A 165 21.03 3.34 -22.98
N GLU A 166 22.19 3.28 -22.33
CA GLU A 166 22.35 2.71 -20.98
C GLU A 166 21.48 3.47 -19.96
N ASP A 167 21.50 4.81 -20.01
CA ASP A 167 20.65 5.63 -19.16
C ASP A 167 19.17 5.37 -19.43
N LEU A 168 18.78 5.18 -20.69
CA LEU A 168 17.40 4.85 -21.08
C LEU A 168 16.96 3.50 -20.53
N GLN A 169 17.80 2.47 -20.55
CA GLN A 169 17.47 1.17 -19.96
C GLN A 169 17.28 1.29 -18.45
N ARG A 170 18.20 1.97 -17.78
CA ARG A 170 18.08 2.25 -16.34
C ARG A 170 16.80 3.01 -16.01
N LEU A 171 16.45 4.02 -16.82
CA LEU A 171 15.23 4.80 -16.64
C LEU A 171 13.96 3.98 -16.93
N LYS A 172 13.98 3.03 -17.88
CA LYS A 172 12.87 2.09 -18.09
C LYS A 172 12.65 1.21 -16.87
N ILE A 173 13.72 0.71 -16.24
CA ILE A 173 13.65 -0.06 -14.98
C ILE A 173 13.01 0.79 -13.88
N ILE A 174 13.54 2.01 -13.65
CA ILE A 174 13.01 2.95 -12.65
C ILE A 174 11.52 3.21 -12.90
N ARG A 175 11.14 3.49 -14.15
CA ARG A 175 9.75 3.75 -14.53
C ARG A 175 8.85 2.56 -14.21
N SER A 176 9.22 1.35 -14.60
CA SER A 176 8.44 0.13 -14.35
C SER A 176 8.18 -0.08 -12.86
N LEU A 177 9.22 0.04 -12.03
CA LEU A 177 9.12 -0.11 -10.58
C LEU A 177 8.30 1.01 -9.92
N ARG A 178 8.43 2.25 -10.40
CA ARG A 178 7.62 3.38 -9.92
C ARG A 178 6.13 3.23 -10.27
N CYS A 179 5.81 2.71 -11.45
CA CYS A 179 4.42 2.40 -11.83
C CYS A 179 3.81 1.32 -10.92
N ALA A 180 4.61 0.40 -10.40
CA ALA A 180 4.20 -0.58 -9.42
C ALA A 180 4.28 -0.10 -7.96
N ASN A 181 4.47 1.21 -7.74
CA ASN A 181 4.51 1.87 -6.43
C ASN A 181 5.72 1.57 -5.52
N TYR A 182 6.79 0.92 -5.99
CA TYR A 182 8.04 0.83 -5.21
C TYR A 182 8.60 2.22 -4.95
N SER A 183 9.04 2.51 -3.73
CA SER A 183 9.60 3.82 -3.39
C SER A 183 10.89 4.13 -4.16
N LEU A 184 11.30 5.40 -4.20
CA LEU A 184 12.61 5.77 -4.76
C LEU A 184 13.76 5.17 -3.94
N ALA A 185 13.62 5.06 -2.62
CA ALA A 185 14.63 4.45 -1.75
C ALA A 185 14.80 2.96 -2.04
N ALA A 186 13.70 2.22 -2.26
CA ALA A 186 13.74 0.83 -2.67
C ALA A 186 14.42 0.61 -4.01
N ILE A 187 14.08 1.44 -4.99
CA ILE A 187 14.72 1.37 -6.30
C ILE A 187 16.21 1.73 -6.19
N LEU A 188 16.57 2.75 -5.42
CA LEU A 188 17.97 3.14 -5.22
C LEU A 188 18.76 2.01 -4.57
N ARG A 189 18.24 1.41 -3.49
CA ARG A 189 18.87 0.27 -2.81
C ARG A 189 19.09 -0.91 -3.74
N MET A 190 18.08 -1.26 -4.54
CA MET A 190 18.18 -2.29 -5.57
C MET A 190 19.31 -1.99 -6.56
N LEU A 191 19.34 -0.77 -7.12
CA LEU A 191 20.36 -0.36 -8.10
C LEU A 191 21.77 -0.35 -7.50
N CYS A 192 21.93 0.11 -6.25
CA CYS A 192 23.20 0.09 -5.54
C CYS A 192 23.68 -1.34 -5.30
N ALA A 193 22.79 -2.25 -4.86
CA ALA A 193 23.16 -3.65 -4.62
C ALA A 193 23.62 -4.35 -5.91
N LEU A 194 22.92 -4.12 -7.03
CA LEU A 194 23.29 -4.67 -8.34
C LEU A 194 24.62 -4.13 -8.85
N SER A 195 24.96 -2.87 -8.54
CA SER A 195 26.26 -2.30 -8.91
C SER A 195 27.44 -3.01 -8.21
N SER A 196 27.22 -3.58 -7.02
CA SER A 196 28.23 -4.33 -6.27
C SER A 196 28.20 -5.84 -6.56
N ASN A 197 27.02 -6.38 -6.85
CA ASN A 197 26.82 -7.78 -7.20
C ASN A 197 25.71 -7.91 -8.27
N PRO A 198 26.07 -8.11 -9.55
CA PRO A 198 25.09 -8.25 -10.63
C PRO A 198 24.15 -9.45 -10.49
N GLN A 199 24.50 -10.44 -9.67
CA GLN A 199 23.71 -11.65 -9.43
C GLN A 199 22.86 -11.56 -8.14
N ALA A 200 22.73 -10.36 -7.58
CA ALA A 200 21.96 -10.17 -6.36
C ALA A 200 20.46 -10.39 -6.58
N ASP A 201 19.79 -10.97 -5.59
CA ASP A 201 18.35 -11.23 -5.61
C ASP A 201 17.56 -9.90 -5.51
N ILE A 202 17.11 -9.41 -6.67
CA ILE A 202 16.37 -8.14 -6.81
C ILE A 202 15.12 -8.16 -5.95
N ARG A 203 14.36 -9.25 -6.04
CA ARG A 203 13.11 -9.44 -5.29
C ARG A 203 13.34 -9.27 -3.80
N LYS A 204 14.39 -9.88 -3.26
CA LYS A 204 14.72 -9.76 -1.83
C LYS A 204 15.16 -8.34 -1.47
N ILE A 205 16.05 -7.74 -2.25
CA ILE A 205 16.67 -6.45 -1.92
C ILE A 205 15.65 -5.31 -1.95
N ILE A 206 14.80 -5.28 -2.98
CA ILE A 206 13.86 -4.17 -3.16
C ILE A 206 12.84 -4.10 -2.01
N ASP A 207 12.51 -5.24 -1.39
CA ASP A 207 11.56 -5.36 -0.29
C ASP A 207 12.20 -5.37 1.11
N THR A 208 13.54 -5.29 1.20
CA THR A 208 14.29 -5.36 2.47
C THR A 208 15.10 -4.09 2.70
N PRO A 209 14.53 -3.08 3.37
CA PRO A 209 15.27 -1.93 3.88
C PRO A 209 16.38 -2.37 4.83
N LYS A 210 17.49 -1.62 4.83
CA LYS A 210 18.59 -1.85 5.76
C LYS A 210 18.23 -1.42 7.18
N GLU A 211 18.94 -1.94 8.16
CA GLU A 211 18.72 -1.63 9.58
C GLU A 211 19.03 -0.16 9.93
N ASP A 212 19.86 0.52 9.14
CA ASP A 212 20.26 1.92 9.28
C ASP A 212 19.33 2.91 8.55
N GLU A 213 18.24 2.44 7.92
CA GLU A 213 17.25 3.33 7.29
C GLU A 213 16.26 3.90 8.33
N ASP A 214 16.41 5.19 8.67
CA ASP A 214 15.61 5.88 9.71
C ASP A 214 14.12 6.02 9.38
N ILE A 215 13.76 6.17 8.09
CA ILE A 215 12.37 6.35 7.64
C ILE A 215 12.04 5.24 6.64
N ILE A 216 11.26 4.26 7.10
CA ILE A 216 10.79 3.15 6.28
C ILE A 216 9.30 3.36 5.96
N SER A 217 9.00 3.58 4.68
CA SER A 217 7.66 3.61 4.14
C SER A 217 7.15 2.20 3.84
N VAL A 218 5.82 2.05 3.77
CA VAL A 218 5.16 0.83 3.27
C VAL A 218 5.65 0.46 1.86
N CYS A 219 5.97 1.46 1.04
CA CYS A 219 6.50 1.26 -0.30
C CYS A 219 7.96 0.76 -0.33
N ASP A 220 8.67 0.80 0.80
CA ASP A 220 10.03 0.23 0.96
C ASP A 220 10.00 -1.27 1.28
N LYS A 221 8.85 -1.77 1.73
CA LYS A 221 8.53 -3.18 2.02
C LYS A 221 7.22 -3.55 1.31
N LEU A 222 7.10 -3.17 0.04
CA LEU A 222 5.85 -3.22 -0.71
C LEU A 222 5.22 -4.61 -0.74
N LEU A 223 5.98 -5.64 -1.10
CA LEU A 223 5.47 -7.00 -1.25
C LEU A 223 5.08 -7.56 0.11
N THR A 224 5.95 -7.41 1.11
CA THR A 224 5.67 -7.78 2.50
C THR A 224 4.40 -7.09 3.00
N SER A 225 4.25 -5.79 2.74
CA SER A 225 3.08 -5.02 3.17
C SER A 225 1.80 -5.46 2.48
N LEU A 226 1.85 -5.74 1.17
CA LEU A 226 0.72 -6.27 0.42
C LEU A 226 0.34 -7.69 0.86
N GLN A 227 1.30 -8.53 1.24
CA GLN A 227 1.02 -9.86 1.82
C GLN A 227 0.31 -9.76 3.17
N TYR A 228 0.76 -8.84 4.05
CA TYR A 228 0.04 -8.58 5.31
C TYR A 228 -1.36 -8.03 5.06
N ALA A 229 -1.52 -7.14 4.08
CA ALA A 229 -2.83 -6.60 3.71
C ALA A 229 -3.77 -7.69 3.18
N GLU A 230 -3.27 -8.64 2.40
CA GLU A 230 -4.03 -9.81 1.94
C GLU A 230 -4.49 -10.68 3.13
N LYS A 231 -3.57 -11.00 4.06
CA LYS A 231 -3.92 -11.75 5.27
C LYS A 231 -5.02 -11.04 6.07
N ASN A 232 -4.89 -9.73 6.26
CA ASN A 232 -5.90 -8.93 6.94
C ASN A 232 -7.24 -8.94 6.20
N ALA A 233 -7.23 -8.89 4.86
CA ALA A 233 -8.45 -8.97 4.05
C ALA A 233 -9.17 -10.32 4.21
N TYR A 234 -8.44 -11.45 4.30
CA TYR A 234 -9.05 -12.75 4.63
C TYR A 234 -9.65 -12.78 6.04
N ASP A 235 -8.95 -12.20 7.02
CA ASP A 235 -9.44 -12.11 8.40
C ASP A 235 -10.70 -11.24 8.48
N MET A 236 -10.72 -10.11 7.76
CA MET A 236 -11.89 -9.26 7.59
C MET A 236 -13.07 -10.05 7.00
N LEU A 237 -12.86 -10.77 5.88
CA LEU A 237 -13.90 -11.58 5.24
C LEU A 237 -14.46 -12.64 6.18
N THR A 238 -13.59 -13.33 6.92
CA THR A 238 -13.98 -14.34 7.91
C THR A 238 -14.81 -13.71 9.02
N ARG A 239 -14.37 -12.55 9.54
CA ARG A 239 -15.08 -11.82 10.60
C ARG A 239 -16.44 -11.32 10.12
N LEU A 240 -16.52 -10.71 8.95
CA LEU A 240 -17.78 -10.25 8.35
C LEU A 240 -18.79 -11.38 8.17
N LYS A 241 -18.34 -12.56 7.70
CA LYS A 241 -19.21 -13.75 7.62
C LYS A 241 -19.72 -14.21 8.98
N LYS A 242 -18.87 -14.19 10.01
CA LYS A 242 -19.27 -14.51 11.40
C LYS A 242 -20.25 -13.48 11.95
N MET A 243 -19.98 -12.19 11.74
CA MET A 243 -20.85 -11.08 12.14
C MET A 243 -22.21 -11.19 11.44
N LYS A 244 -22.25 -11.49 10.14
CA LYS A 244 -23.50 -11.80 9.42
C LYS A 244 -24.26 -12.90 10.13
N LYS A 245 -23.67 -14.06 10.38
CA LYS A 245 -24.37 -15.17 11.06
C LYS A 245 -24.89 -14.80 12.45
N ARG A 246 -24.15 -13.98 13.19
CA ARG A 246 -24.45 -13.63 14.59
C ARG A 246 -25.44 -12.47 14.74
N PHE A 247 -25.44 -11.52 13.80
CA PHE A 247 -26.16 -10.25 13.94
C PHE A 247 -27.18 -10.00 12.81
N ASN A 248 -27.25 -10.86 11.79
CA ASN A 248 -28.25 -10.77 10.71
C ASN A 248 -29.64 -11.32 11.11
N THR A 249 -29.86 -11.59 12.40
CA THR A 249 -31.17 -11.95 12.98
C THR A 249 -31.61 -10.85 13.95
N ASN A 250 -32.07 -9.72 13.38
CA ASN A 250 -33.22 -8.90 13.77
C ASN A 250 -33.11 -7.49 13.16
N PRO A 251 -33.74 -7.24 12.00
CA PRO A 251 -33.95 -5.89 11.45
C PRO A 251 -35.18 -5.19 12.08
N THR A 252 -35.48 -5.45 13.34
CA THR A 252 -36.61 -4.86 14.06
C THR A 252 -36.16 -4.33 15.40
N LEU A 253 -35.78 -3.05 15.39
CA LEU A 253 -36.17 -2.02 16.35
C LEU A 253 -36.30 -0.71 15.58
#